data_AF-A0A7W9TL89-F1
#
_entry.id   AF-A0A7W9TL89-F1
#
_cell.length_a   1.000
_cell.length_b   1.000
_cell.length_c   1.000
_cell.angle_alpha   90.00
_cell.angle_beta   90.00
_cell.angle_gamma   90.00
#
_symmetry.space_group_name_H-M   'P 1'
#
loop_
_entity.id
_entity.type
_entity.pdbx_description
1 polymer ?
#
loop_
_entity_poly.entity_id
_entity_poly.type
_entity_poly.pdbx_seq_one_letter_code
_entity_poly.pdbx_strand_id
1 'polypeptide(L)'
;MSLSACASPGTPAARSKADIDSVWERLAHAQVLRRRALGVLGALTVLALPWVGSAWPEAGWVNQSLEWAGLILMALALLGRCACMLYLGGRKGADLVAEGPYSVCRNPLYVFSILAVLGIGLQTGSLTVGLVLALAAWAVFRWIVGEEERMLRASFGAPFEDYCARVPRFLPRPSAWRSPRHVTVDLQGVWNTVRDALPYFLSIPVFEAIEAFQEAGWLHVRLWLY
;
A
#
# COMPACT_ATOMS: atom_id res chain seq x y z
N MET A 1 -34.40 -46.39 -30.04
CA MET A 1 -34.10 -44.99 -30.40
C MET A 1 -34.88 -44.07 -29.47
N SER A 2 -34.23 -43.47 -28.48
CA SER A 2 -34.65 -42.18 -27.92
C SER A 2 -33.39 -41.52 -27.35
N LEU A 3 -32.83 -40.61 -28.13
CA LEU A 3 -31.76 -39.68 -27.77
C LEU A 3 -32.44 -38.33 -27.48
N SER A 4 -32.34 -37.81 -26.26
CA SER A 4 -32.55 -36.39 -25.92
C SER A 4 -32.33 -36.19 -24.42
N ALA A 5 -31.58 -35.25 -23.87
CA ALA A 5 -30.55 -34.33 -24.35
C ALA A 5 -29.82 -33.87 -23.07
N CYS A 6 -28.48 -33.78 -23.11
CA CYS A 6 -27.68 -33.20 -22.05
C CYS A 6 -28.14 -31.77 -21.75
N ALA A 7 -28.45 -31.46 -20.49
CA ALA A 7 -28.55 -30.10 -20.01
C ALA A 7 -27.17 -29.43 -20.15
N SER A 8 -27.10 -28.30 -20.85
CA SER A 8 -25.89 -27.49 -20.94
C SER A 8 -25.64 -26.76 -19.61
N PRO A 9 -24.37 -26.62 -19.19
CA PRO A 9 -24.03 -25.78 -18.04
C PRO A 9 -24.26 -24.30 -18.38
N GLY A 10 -24.96 -23.62 -17.48
CA GLY A 10 -25.37 -22.22 -17.62
C GLY A 10 -24.20 -21.28 -17.86
N THR A 11 -24.38 -20.43 -18.87
CA THR A 11 -23.56 -19.26 -19.17
C THR A 11 -23.54 -18.30 -17.97
N PRO A 12 -22.41 -17.69 -17.58
CA PRO A 12 -22.38 -16.71 -16.50
C PRO A 12 -23.24 -15.50 -16.88
N ALA A 13 -24.18 -15.14 -15.99
CA ALA A 13 -25.14 -14.07 -16.21
C ALA A 13 -24.47 -12.74 -16.61
N ALA A 14 -24.93 -12.16 -17.72
CA ALA A 14 -24.57 -10.82 -18.16
C ALA A 14 -25.05 -9.80 -17.10
N ARG A 15 -24.11 -9.21 -16.36
CA ARG A 15 -24.40 -8.25 -15.29
C ARG A 15 -24.85 -6.90 -15.85
N SER A 16 -25.83 -6.28 -15.18
CA SER A 16 -26.32 -4.94 -15.47
C SER A 16 -25.21 -3.89 -15.28
N LYS A 17 -25.14 -2.91 -16.18
CA LYS A 17 -24.20 -1.78 -16.13
C LYS A 17 -24.25 -1.03 -14.79
N ALA A 18 -25.44 -0.89 -14.19
CA ALA A 18 -25.62 -0.21 -12.91
C ALA A 18 -24.94 -0.93 -11.73
N ASP A 19 -24.84 -2.26 -11.80
CA ASP A 19 -24.20 -3.08 -10.77
C ASP A 19 -22.67 -2.91 -10.82
N ILE A 20 -22.12 -2.84 -12.04
CA ILE A 20 -20.71 -2.56 -12.33
C ILE A 20 -20.35 -1.12 -11.91
N ASP A 21 -21.17 -0.14 -12.27
CA ASP A 21 -20.95 1.27 -11.92
C ASP A 21 -20.93 1.48 -10.39
N SER A 22 -21.82 0.81 -9.64
CA SER A 22 -21.86 0.89 -8.17
C SER A 22 -20.65 0.25 -7.49
N VAL A 23 -20.07 -0.79 -8.11
CA VAL A 23 -18.81 -1.41 -7.66
C VAL A 23 -17.66 -0.44 -7.90
N TRP A 24 -17.61 0.17 -9.08
CA TRP A 24 -16.57 1.14 -9.43
C TRP A 24 -16.60 2.39 -8.54
N GLU A 25 -17.78 2.88 -8.22
CA GLU A 25 -17.95 4.03 -7.33
C GLU A 25 -17.44 3.70 -5.91
N ARG A 26 -17.78 2.53 -5.38
CA ARG A 26 -17.25 2.05 -4.09
C ARG A 26 -15.75 1.76 -4.12
N LEU A 27 -15.19 1.26 -5.23
CA LEU A 27 -13.75 1.05 -5.40
C LEU A 27 -13.01 2.39 -5.44
N ALA A 28 -13.56 3.40 -6.14
CA ALA A 28 -13.03 4.76 -6.13
C ALA A 28 -13.07 5.36 -4.72
N HIS A 29 -14.14 5.11 -3.95
CA HIS A 29 -14.21 5.50 -2.54
C HIS A 29 -13.14 4.81 -1.68
N ALA A 30 -12.89 3.51 -1.88
CA ALA A 30 -11.82 2.79 -1.18
C ALA A 30 -10.43 3.36 -1.52
N GLN A 31 -10.19 3.73 -2.79
CA GLN A 31 -8.96 4.40 -3.21
C GLN A 31 -8.79 5.79 -2.57
N VAL A 32 -9.86 6.57 -2.44
CA VAL A 32 -9.84 7.87 -1.77
C VAL A 32 -9.64 7.70 -0.26
N LEU A 33 -10.31 6.74 0.36
CA LEU A 33 -10.16 6.44 1.79
C LEU A 33 -8.73 6.04 2.13
N ARG A 34 -8.11 5.22 1.29
CA ARG A 34 -6.69 4.84 1.43
C ARG A 34 -5.77 6.06 1.39
N ARG A 35 -5.97 6.93 0.41
CA ARG A 35 -5.16 8.14 0.20
C ARG A 35 -5.31 9.12 1.37
N ARG A 36 -6.54 9.28 1.87
CA ARG A 36 -6.85 10.07 3.06
C ARG A 36 -6.28 9.46 4.34
N ALA A 37 -6.35 8.13 4.52
CA ALA A 37 -5.80 7.47 5.69
C ALA A 37 -4.28 7.65 5.78
N LEU A 38 -3.55 7.49 4.67
CA LEU A 38 -2.12 7.78 4.62
C LEU A 38 -1.81 9.26 4.88
N GLY A 39 -2.60 10.17 4.30
CA GLY A 39 -2.45 11.61 4.53
C GLY A 39 -2.69 12.01 5.99
N VAL A 40 -3.73 11.45 6.63
CA VAL A 40 -4.05 11.67 8.04
C VAL A 40 -2.96 11.08 8.94
N LEU A 41 -2.50 9.86 8.67
CA LEU A 41 -1.44 9.22 9.46
C LEU A 41 -0.12 9.99 9.35
N GLY A 42 0.22 10.49 8.15
CA GLY A 42 1.35 11.39 7.93
C GLY A 42 1.19 12.73 8.68
N ALA A 43 0.02 13.38 8.59
CA ALA A 43 -0.25 14.62 9.30
C ALA A 43 -0.18 14.46 10.83
N LEU A 44 -0.75 13.37 11.36
CA LEU A 44 -0.66 13.03 12.79
C LEU A 44 0.77 12.79 13.22
N THR A 45 1.61 12.18 12.37
CA THR A 45 3.03 11.96 12.65
C THR A 45 3.78 13.29 12.75
N VAL A 46 3.62 14.17 11.74
CA VAL A 46 4.23 15.51 11.74
C VAL A 46 3.77 16.34 12.93
N LEU A 47 2.48 16.24 13.30
CA LEU A 47 1.96 16.93 14.47
C LEU A 47 2.51 16.35 15.77
N ALA A 48 2.70 15.04 15.90
CA ALA A 48 3.18 14.43 17.15
C ALA A 48 4.68 14.63 17.42
N LEU A 49 5.47 14.83 16.36
CA LEU A 49 6.94 14.88 16.42
C LEU A 49 7.57 16.00 17.25
N PRO A 50 7.03 17.23 17.35
CA PRO A 50 7.54 18.25 18.25
C PRO A 50 7.65 17.80 19.72
N TRP A 51 6.94 16.73 20.10
CA TRP A 51 6.93 16.18 21.46
C TRP A 51 7.73 14.88 21.61
N VAL A 52 8.25 14.30 20.52
CA VAL A 52 8.94 13.00 20.49
C VAL A 52 10.34 13.20 19.91
N GLY A 53 11.38 12.79 20.63
CA GLY A 53 12.78 12.79 20.17
C GLY A 53 13.38 11.39 20.17
N SER A 54 14.40 11.17 19.36
CA SER A 54 15.19 9.94 19.39
C SER A 54 16.04 9.88 20.66
N ALA A 55 15.98 8.77 21.39
CA ALA A 55 16.82 8.53 22.56
C ALA A 55 18.30 8.32 22.18
N TRP A 56 18.60 8.12 20.90
CA TRP A 56 19.96 7.99 20.38
C TRP A 56 20.53 9.35 20.01
N PRO A 57 21.83 9.61 20.25
CA PRO A 57 22.48 10.82 19.75
C PRO A 57 22.33 10.91 18.23
N GLU A 58 22.04 12.10 17.70
CA GLU A 58 21.84 12.31 16.26
C GLU A 58 23.06 11.87 15.44
N ALA A 59 24.26 12.21 15.92
CA ALA A 59 25.54 11.79 15.32
C ALA A 59 25.88 10.30 15.57
N GLY A 60 25.02 9.55 16.27
CA GLY A 60 25.18 8.14 16.54
C GLY A 60 25.03 7.29 15.27
N TRP A 61 25.88 6.26 15.15
CA TRP A 61 25.84 5.34 14.00
C TRP A 61 24.51 4.59 13.90
N VAL A 62 23.82 4.33 15.03
CA VAL A 62 22.49 3.70 15.06
C VAL A 62 21.46 4.60 14.41
N ASN A 63 21.43 5.89 14.77
CA ASN A 63 20.50 6.87 14.23
C ASN A 63 20.64 6.98 12.70
N GLN A 64 21.86 7.23 12.23
CA GLN A 64 22.17 7.30 10.80
C GLN A 64 21.81 5.99 10.07
N SER A 65 22.08 4.83 10.68
CA SER A 65 21.73 3.54 10.06
C SER A 65 20.22 3.36 9.92
N LEU A 66 19.43 3.83 10.89
CA LEU A 66 17.97 3.79 10.84
C LEU A 66 17.44 4.74 9.76
N GLU A 67 17.96 5.95 9.65
CA GLU A 67 17.62 6.89 8.57
C GLU A 67 17.95 6.31 7.19
N TRP A 68 19.17 5.81 6.98
CA TRP A 68 19.53 5.17 5.70
C TRP A 68 18.65 3.97 5.38
N ALA A 69 18.33 3.14 6.37
CA ALA A 69 17.38 2.05 6.22
C ALA A 69 15.99 2.57 5.84
N GLY A 70 15.53 3.67 6.45
CA GLY A 70 14.26 4.33 6.15
C GLY A 70 14.18 4.79 4.70
N LEU A 71 15.22 5.49 4.22
CA LEU A 71 15.36 5.92 2.83
C LEU A 71 15.30 4.74 1.85
N ILE A 72 16.02 3.66 2.13
CA ILE A 72 16.03 2.46 1.29
C ILE A 72 14.62 1.84 1.25
N LEU A 73 13.94 1.75 2.40
CA LEU A 73 12.57 1.23 2.47
C LEU A 73 11.58 2.10 1.68
N MET A 74 11.69 3.43 1.76
CA MET A 74 10.86 4.35 0.99
C MET A 74 11.09 4.22 -0.51
N ALA A 75 12.34 4.08 -0.94
CA ALA A 75 12.69 3.85 -2.34
C ALA A 75 12.14 2.50 -2.84
N LEU A 76 12.35 1.42 -2.09
CA LEU A 76 11.80 0.10 -2.41
C LEU A 76 10.27 0.11 -2.47
N ALA A 77 9.62 0.83 -1.55
CA ALA A 77 8.19 1.01 -1.54
C ALA A 77 7.68 1.76 -2.78
N LEU A 78 8.35 2.83 -3.20
CA LEU A 78 8.03 3.54 -4.43
C LEU A 78 8.15 2.62 -5.64
N LEU A 79 9.27 1.92 -5.79
CA LEU A 79 9.50 1.00 -6.91
C LEU A 79 8.45 -0.11 -6.93
N GLY A 80 8.13 -0.70 -5.78
CA GLY A 80 7.11 -1.73 -5.64
C GLY A 80 5.70 -1.23 -5.96
N ARG A 81 5.36 0.01 -5.57
CA ARG A 81 4.08 0.64 -5.91
C ARG A 81 3.97 0.94 -7.40
N CYS A 82 5.04 1.45 -8.01
CA CYS A 82 5.12 1.62 -9.46
C CYS A 82 4.93 0.28 -10.17
N ALA A 83 5.63 -0.78 -9.72
CA ALA A 83 5.46 -2.12 -10.25
C ALA A 83 4.01 -2.62 -10.13
N CYS A 84 3.33 -2.38 -9.00
CA CYS A 84 1.90 -2.73 -8.88
C CYS A 84 1.03 -1.95 -9.87
N MET A 85 1.34 -0.67 -10.10
CA MET A 85 0.57 0.18 -11.00
C MET A 85 0.73 -0.22 -12.48
N LEU A 86 1.92 -0.70 -12.87
CA LEU A 86 2.17 -1.21 -14.23
C LEU A 86 1.18 -2.32 -14.62
N TYR A 87 0.84 -3.21 -13.68
CA TYR A 87 -0.08 -4.34 -13.93
C TYR A 87 -1.56 -3.96 -13.74
N LEU A 88 -1.84 -2.93 -12.94
CA LEU A 88 -3.21 -2.49 -12.66
C LEU A 88 -3.74 -1.51 -13.72
N GLY A 89 -2.90 -0.58 -14.19
CA GLY A 89 -3.31 0.53 -15.06
C GLY A 89 -3.64 0.14 -16.50
N GLY A 90 -3.14 -0.98 -17.00
CA GLY A 90 -3.41 -1.45 -18.36
C GLY A 90 -4.78 -2.06 -18.61
N ARG A 91 -5.57 -2.31 -17.54
CA ARG A 91 -6.78 -3.13 -17.59
C ARG A 91 -7.94 -2.29 -17.08
N LYS A 92 -9.02 -2.17 -17.86
CA LYS A 92 -10.24 -1.39 -17.54
C LYS A 92 -11.12 -2.08 -16.46
N GLY A 93 -10.48 -2.73 -15.48
CA GLY A 93 -10.99 -3.63 -14.43
C GLY A 93 -12.21 -4.48 -14.72
N ALA A 94 -12.39 -4.88 -15.97
CA ALA A 94 -13.25 -5.99 -16.35
C ALA A 94 -12.65 -7.35 -15.93
N ASP A 95 -11.33 -7.40 -15.74
CA ASP A 95 -10.59 -8.63 -15.43
C ASP A 95 -9.97 -8.59 -14.04
N LEU A 96 -9.97 -9.75 -13.37
CA LEU A 96 -9.22 -9.96 -12.15
C LEU A 96 -7.71 -9.98 -12.44
N VAL A 97 -6.96 -9.05 -11.85
CA VAL A 97 -5.50 -8.98 -11.99
C VAL A 97 -4.83 -9.94 -11.01
N ALA A 98 -4.25 -11.02 -11.52
CA ALA A 98 -3.59 -12.06 -10.73
C ALA A 98 -2.11 -12.29 -11.15
N GLU A 99 -1.52 -11.32 -11.85
CA GLU A 99 -0.19 -11.40 -12.48
C GLU A 99 0.79 -10.40 -11.84
N GLY A 100 2.08 -10.62 -12.07
CA GLY A 100 3.16 -9.78 -11.54
C GLY A 100 3.14 -9.76 -10.01
N PRO A 101 3.20 -8.57 -9.37
CA PRO A 101 3.11 -8.47 -7.91
C PRO A 101 1.87 -9.13 -7.31
N TYR A 102 0.75 -9.16 -8.04
CA TYR A 102 -0.52 -9.76 -7.60
C TYR A 102 -0.50 -11.29 -7.63
N SER A 103 0.50 -11.92 -8.26
CA SER A 103 0.70 -13.38 -8.19
C SER A 103 1.42 -13.83 -6.92
N VAL A 104 2.23 -12.93 -6.33
CA VAL A 104 3.04 -13.16 -5.13
C VAL A 104 2.26 -12.90 -3.84
N CYS A 105 1.39 -11.88 -3.87
CA CYS A 105 0.55 -11.44 -2.76
C CYS A 105 -0.73 -10.83 -3.34
N ARG A 106 -1.87 -10.96 -2.65
CA ARG A 106 -3.14 -10.37 -3.12
C ARG A 106 -3.16 -8.85 -3.04
N ASN A 107 -2.46 -8.30 -2.05
CA ASN A 107 -2.50 -6.88 -1.71
C ASN A 107 -1.09 -6.24 -1.71
N PRO A 108 -0.28 -6.42 -2.77
CA PRO A 108 1.13 -6.02 -2.78
C PRO A 108 1.30 -4.51 -2.64
N LEU A 109 0.38 -3.74 -3.24
CA LEU A 109 0.36 -2.28 -3.13
C LEU A 109 0.27 -1.82 -1.67
N TYR A 110 -0.45 -2.55 -0.80
CA TYR A 110 -0.58 -2.24 0.62
C TYR A 110 0.67 -2.63 1.42
N VAL A 111 1.30 -3.75 1.08
CA VAL A 111 2.58 -4.16 1.67
C VAL A 111 3.63 -3.07 1.44
N PHE A 112 3.78 -2.59 0.21
CA PHE A 112 4.70 -1.49 -0.08
C PHE A 112 4.30 -0.17 0.60
N SER A 113 3.01 0.12 0.76
CA SER A 113 2.60 1.29 1.56
C SER A 113 2.97 1.18 3.03
N ILE A 114 2.91 -0.01 3.63
CA ILE A 114 3.36 -0.21 5.02
C ILE A 114 4.87 -0.02 5.12
N LEU A 115 5.64 -0.53 4.13
CA LEU A 115 7.08 -0.31 4.07
C LEU A 115 7.45 1.17 3.92
N ALA A 116 6.69 1.94 3.12
CA ALA A 116 6.88 3.40 3.03
C ALA A 116 6.64 4.08 4.38
N VAL A 117 5.56 3.72 5.08
CA VAL A 117 5.24 4.29 6.41
C VAL A 117 6.29 3.91 7.45
N LEU A 118 6.77 2.66 7.43
CA LEU A 118 7.88 2.23 8.27
C LEU A 118 9.12 3.08 7.99
N GLY A 119 9.49 3.25 6.72
CA GLY A 119 10.66 4.04 6.33
C GLY A 119 10.54 5.51 6.76
N ILE A 120 9.36 6.13 6.59
CA ILE A 120 9.10 7.48 7.10
C ILE A 120 9.29 7.54 8.62
N GLY A 121 8.79 6.56 9.37
CA GLY A 121 9.00 6.54 10.82
C GLY A 121 10.46 6.34 11.22
N LEU A 122 11.25 5.58 10.44
CA LEU A 122 12.68 5.43 10.71
C LEU A 122 13.49 6.71 10.44
N GLN A 123 12.99 7.64 9.61
CA GLN A 123 13.61 8.95 9.45
C GLN A 123 13.56 9.81 10.72
N THR A 124 12.80 9.41 11.75
CA THR A 124 12.78 10.08 13.06
C THR A 124 13.91 9.61 13.98
N GLY A 125 14.76 8.69 13.50
CA GLY A 125 15.81 8.09 14.31
C GLY A 125 15.34 7.05 15.32
N SER A 126 14.03 6.81 15.45
CA SER A 126 13.44 5.87 16.40
C SER A 126 12.85 4.65 15.69
N LEU A 127 13.37 3.48 16.04
CA LEU A 127 12.81 2.21 15.57
C LEU A 127 11.38 2.01 16.11
N THR A 128 11.12 2.45 17.34
CA THR A 128 9.81 2.38 17.98
C THR A 128 8.76 3.16 17.19
N VAL A 129 9.07 4.40 16.79
CA VAL A 129 8.17 5.22 15.97
C VAL A 129 7.89 4.54 14.63
N GLY A 130 8.93 4.05 13.95
CA GLY A 130 8.80 3.25 12.73
C GLY A 130 7.83 2.07 12.87
N LEU A 131 8.02 1.23 13.89
CA LEU A 131 7.19 0.04 14.11
C LEU A 131 5.75 0.38 14.49
N VAL A 132 5.52 1.41 15.32
CA VAL A 132 4.18 1.84 15.72
C VAL A 132 3.41 2.37 14.51
N LEU A 133 4.04 3.21 13.68
CA LEU A 133 3.42 3.73 12.46
C LEU A 133 3.12 2.60 11.47
N ALA A 134 4.05 1.67 11.28
CA ALA A 134 3.85 0.51 10.42
C ALA A 134 2.69 -0.38 10.89
N LEU A 135 2.58 -0.62 12.21
CA LEU A 135 1.49 -1.39 12.81
C LEU A 135 0.14 -0.68 12.66
N ALA A 136 0.10 0.64 12.89
CA ALA A 136 -1.09 1.45 12.68
C ALA A 136 -1.55 1.41 11.21
N ALA A 137 -0.62 1.58 10.26
CA ALA A 137 -0.91 1.47 8.84
C ALA A 137 -1.42 0.07 8.47
N TRP A 138 -0.79 -0.99 9.00
CA TRP A 138 -1.26 -2.36 8.80
C TRP A 138 -2.68 -2.55 9.36
N ALA A 139 -2.99 -2.00 10.53
CA ALA A 139 -4.30 -2.09 11.16
C ALA A 139 -5.42 -1.38 10.36
N VAL A 140 -5.10 -0.25 9.72
CA VAL A 140 -6.02 0.43 8.82
C VAL A 140 -6.19 -0.35 7.51
N PHE A 141 -5.09 -0.79 6.91
CA PHE A 141 -5.13 -1.48 5.62
C PHE A 141 -5.77 -2.86 5.69
N ARG A 142 -5.60 -3.62 6.79
CA ARG A 142 -6.33 -4.90 6.96
C ARG A 142 -7.84 -4.72 6.92
N TRP A 143 -8.36 -3.59 7.41
CA TRP A 143 -9.79 -3.28 7.34
C TRP A 143 -10.21 -2.97 5.90
N ILE A 144 -9.48 -2.06 5.24
CA ILE A 144 -9.77 -1.65 3.85
C ILE A 144 -9.71 -2.86 2.90
N VAL A 145 -8.67 -3.69 3.02
CA VAL A 145 -8.51 -4.92 2.24
C VAL A 145 -9.68 -5.88 2.47
N GLY A 146 -10.19 -5.99 3.69
CA GLY A 146 -11.37 -6.83 3.97
C GLY A 146 -12.59 -6.39 3.18
N GLU A 147 -12.82 -5.08 3.08
CA GLU A 147 -13.90 -4.50 2.29
C GLU A 147 -13.68 -4.68 0.78
N GLU A 148 -12.46 -4.41 0.29
CA GLU A 148 -12.10 -4.63 -1.12
C GLU A 148 -12.28 -6.09 -1.53
N GLU A 149 -11.84 -7.04 -0.71
CA GLU A 149 -12.02 -8.48 -1.00
C GLU A 149 -13.50 -8.90 -0.98
N ARG A 150 -14.33 -8.30 -0.13
CA ARG A 150 -15.78 -8.55 -0.12
C ARG A 150 -16.41 -8.09 -1.43
N MET A 151 -16.01 -6.91 -1.91
CA MET A 151 -16.47 -6.38 -3.18
C MET A 151 -15.97 -7.22 -4.36
N LEU A 152 -14.68 -7.55 -4.40
CA LEU A 152 -14.11 -8.40 -5.45
C LEU A 152 -14.76 -9.78 -5.49
N ARG A 153 -15.11 -10.36 -4.33
CA ARG A 153 -15.87 -11.61 -4.27
C ARG A 153 -17.27 -11.45 -4.87
N ALA A 154 -17.97 -10.35 -4.58
CA ALA A 154 -19.26 -10.05 -5.19
C ALA A 154 -19.14 -9.85 -6.72
N SER A 155 -18.09 -9.16 -7.18
CA SER A 155 -17.87 -8.83 -8.59
C SER A 155 -17.35 -9.99 -9.43
N PHE A 156 -16.49 -10.85 -8.90
CA PHE A 156 -15.82 -11.90 -9.68
C PHE A 156 -16.25 -13.31 -9.31
N GLY A 157 -16.86 -13.54 -8.14
CA GLY A 157 -17.35 -14.85 -7.71
C GLY A 157 -16.25 -15.91 -7.62
N ALA A 158 -16.52 -17.11 -8.15
CA ALA A 158 -15.63 -18.27 -8.08
C ALA A 158 -14.18 -18.02 -8.56
N PRO A 159 -13.92 -17.33 -9.70
CA PRO A 159 -12.57 -16.93 -10.09
C PRO A 159 -11.74 -16.22 -9.00
N PHE A 160 -12.39 -15.39 -8.18
CA PHE A 160 -11.72 -14.69 -7.09
C PHE A 160 -11.48 -15.60 -5.87
N GLU A 161 -12.38 -16.55 -5.60
CA GLU A 161 -12.18 -17.53 -4.53
C GLU A 161 -11.01 -18.46 -4.84
N ASP A 162 -10.93 -18.94 -6.08
CA ASP A 162 -9.80 -19.73 -6.59
C ASP A 162 -8.47 -18.98 -6.47
N TYR A 163 -8.49 -17.68 -6.78
CA TYR A 163 -7.35 -16.80 -6.60
C TYR A 163 -6.95 -16.67 -5.11
N CYS A 164 -7.93 -16.46 -4.22
CA CYS A 164 -7.71 -16.38 -2.78
C CYS A 164 -7.12 -17.65 -2.17
N ALA A 165 -7.47 -18.83 -2.69
CA ALA A 165 -6.94 -20.10 -2.23
C ALA A 165 -5.44 -20.27 -2.57
N ARG A 166 -4.99 -19.71 -3.70
CA ARG A 166 -3.60 -19.83 -4.16
C ARG A 166 -2.67 -18.76 -3.62
N VAL A 167 -3.16 -17.52 -3.49
CA VAL A 167 -2.32 -16.36 -3.23
C VAL A 167 -2.53 -15.83 -1.80
N PRO A 168 -1.46 -15.66 -1.00
CA PRO A 168 -1.56 -15.16 0.36
C PRO A 168 -2.04 -13.69 0.40
N ARG A 169 -2.69 -13.31 1.50
CA ARG A 169 -3.30 -11.96 1.64
C ARG A 169 -2.27 -10.83 1.73
N PHE A 170 -1.23 -11.02 2.55
CA PHE A 170 -0.20 -10.00 2.86
C PHE A 170 1.23 -10.53 2.75
N LEU A 171 1.51 -11.74 3.26
CA LEU A 171 2.85 -12.33 3.25
C LEU A 171 3.26 -12.71 1.82
N PRO A 172 4.21 -12.01 1.19
CA PRO A 172 4.57 -12.29 -0.20
C PRO A 172 5.22 -13.67 -0.32
N ARG A 173 4.86 -14.41 -1.36
CA ARG A 173 5.53 -15.65 -1.79
C ARG A 173 6.27 -15.42 -3.11
N PRO A 174 7.54 -14.97 -3.10
CA PRO A 174 8.26 -14.61 -4.31
C PRO A 174 8.35 -15.74 -5.36
N SER A 175 8.37 -16.99 -4.90
CA SER A 175 8.36 -18.18 -5.75
C SER A 175 7.10 -18.35 -6.60
N ALA A 176 6.01 -17.65 -6.26
CA ALA A 176 4.75 -17.69 -7.00
C ALA A 176 4.69 -16.67 -8.16
N TRP A 177 5.78 -15.94 -8.44
CA TRP A 177 5.82 -14.91 -9.48
C TRP A 177 5.44 -15.45 -10.86
N ARG A 178 4.39 -14.86 -11.45
CA ARG A 178 3.92 -15.16 -12.81
C ARG A 178 3.61 -13.86 -13.53
N SER A 179 4.30 -13.60 -14.64
CA SER A 179 4.07 -12.43 -15.49
C SER A 179 3.88 -12.84 -16.94
N PRO A 180 2.92 -12.23 -17.66
CA PRO A 180 2.87 -12.33 -19.12
C PRO A 180 4.11 -11.64 -19.73
N ARG A 181 4.43 -12.00 -20.99
CA ARG A 181 5.57 -11.41 -21.73
C ARG A 181 5.33 -9.96 -22.14
N HIS A 182 4.06 -9.56 -22.30
CA HIS A 182 3.67 -8.21 -22.69
C HIS A 182 2.58 -7.75 -21.73
N VAL A 183 2.72 -6.52 -21.24
CA VAL A 183 1.75 -5.85 -20.37
C VAL A 183 1.44 -4.51 -21.00
N THR A 184 0.15 -4.18 -21.13
CA THR A 184 -0.27 -2.82 -21.47
C THR A 184 -0.09 -1.96 -20.23
N VAL A 185 0.56 -0.80 -20.37
CA VAL A 185 0.90 0.07 -19.25
C VAL A 185 0.15 1.38 -19.37
N ASP A 186 -0.42 1.84 -18.27
CA ASP A 186 -0.88 3.22 -18.12
C ASP A 186 0.20 4.08 -17.49
N LEU A 187 0.83 4.92 -18.30
CA LEU A 187 1.88 5.83 -17.87
C LEU A 187 1.34 6.90 -16.90
N GLN A 188 0.08 7.31 -17.05
CA GLN A 188 -0.51 8.33 -16.19
C GLN A 188 -0.69 7.79 -14.77
N GLY A 189 -1.14 6.53 -14.64
CA GLY A 189 -1.21 5.84 -13.36
C GLY A 189 0.14 5.75 -12.64
N VAL A 190 1.19 5.39 -13.38
CA VAL A 190 2.56 5.33 -12.83
C VAL A 190 3.01 6.73 -12.38
N TRP A 191 2.84 7.74 -13.22
CA TRP A 191 3.20 9.11 -12.88
C TRP A 191 2.45 9.62 -11.65
N ASN A 192 1.15 9.33 -11.55
CA ASN A 192 0.35 9.66 -10.38
C ASN A 192 0.92 8.99 -9.12
N THR A 193 1.33 7.72 -9.23
CA THR A 193 1.93 6.97 -8.12
C THR A 193 3.26 7.60 -7.65
N VAL A 194 4.09 8.05 -8.59
CA VAL A 194 5.32 8.78 -8.27
C VAL A 194 4.99 10.09 -7.57
N ARG A 195 4.06 10.89 -8.12
CA ARG A 195 3.64 12.16 -7.55
C ARG A 195 3.06 11.99 -6.14
N ASP A 196 2.27 10.94 -5.91
CA ASP A 196 1.71 10.62 -4.60
C ASP A 196 2.76 10.22 -3.56
N ALA A 197 3.92 9.74 -4.02
CA ALA A 197 5.03 9.33 -3.16
C ALA A 197 6.03 10.46 -2.89
N LEU A 198 6.03 11.54 -3.69
CA LEU A 198 6.89 12.72 -3.44
C LEU A 198 6.77 13.26 -2.01
N PRO A 199 5.58 13.38 -1.40
CA PRO A 199 5.46 13.80 -0.01
C PRO A 199 6.18 12.90 1.00
N TYR A 200 6.44 11.63 0.66
CA TYR A 200 7.20 10.74 1.53
C TYR A 200 8.63 11.24 1.68
N PHE A 201 9.25 11.69 0.58
CA PHE A 201 10.63 12.21 0.61
C PHE A 201 10.72 13.60 1.23
N LEU A 202 9.64 14.39 1.20
CA LEU A 202 9.56 15.63 1.96
C LEU A 202 9.61 15.42 3.48
N SER A 203 9.40 14.19 3.97
CA SER A 203 9.58 13.90 5.40
C SER A 203 11.00 14.19 5.87
N ILE A 204 12.02 13.98 5.04
CA ILE A 204 13.44 14.19 5.39
C ILE A 204 13.72 15.65 5.78
N PRO A 205 13.53 16.65 4.88
CA PRO A 205 13.80 18.05 5.25
C PRO A 205 12.84 18.57 6.32
N VAL A 206 11.64 17.98 6.44
CA VAL A 206 10.69 18.34 7.51
C VAL A 206 11.21 17.87 8.87
N PHE A 207 11.74 16.65 8.96
CA PHE A 207 12.29 16.11 10.20
C PHE A 207 13.59 16.82 10.58
N GLU A 208 14.51 17.03 9.64
CA GLU A 208 15.72 17.83 9.87
C GLU A 208 15.38 19.24 10.38
N ALA A 209 14.33 19.87 9.83
CA ALA A 209 13.87 21.18 10.31
C ALA A 209 13.31 21.11 11.74
N ILE A 210 12.52 20.09 12.06
CA ILE A 210 11.97 19.89 13.41
C ILE A 210 13.09 19.68 14.43
N GLU A 211 14.07 18.84 14.11
CA GLU A 211 15.26 18.58 14.93
C GLU A 211 16.06 19.87 15.15
N ALA A 212 16.34 20.63 14.09
CA ALA A 212 17.00 21.93 14.20
C ALA A 212 16.26 22.91 15.13
N PHE A 213 14.92 22.91 15.12
CA PHE A 213 14.12 23.70 16.05
C PHE A 213 14.15 23.17 17.49
N GLN A 214 14.28 21.85 17.70
CA GLN A 214 14.46 21.24 19.02
C GLN A 214 15.85 21.58 19.59
N GLU A 215 16.91 21.49 18.78
CA GLU A 215 18.27 21.86 19.18
C GLU A 215 18.40 23.35 19.52
N ALA A 216 17.71 24.21 18.77
CA ALA A 216 17.63 25.65 19.04
C ALA A 216 16.86 25.99 20.35
N GLY A 217 16.25 24.99 21.00
CA GLY A 217 15.49 25.14 22.24
C GLY A 217 14.10 25.75 22.05
N TRP A 218 13.61 25.85 20.80
CA TRP A 218 12.31 26.43 20.49
C TRP A 218 11.19 25.41 20.72
N LEU A 219 11.49 24.11 20.57
CA LEU A 219 10.57 23.01 20.82
C LEU A 219 11.08 22.15 21.98
N HIS A 220 10.22 21.92 22.97
CA HIS A 220 10.57 21.12 24.16
C HIS A 220 10.17 19.66 23.94
N VAL A 221 11.15 18.78 23.81
CA VAL A 221 10.95 17.33 23.71
C VAL A 221 10.40 16.80 25.04
N ARG A 222 9.29 16.04 24.99
CA ARG A 222 8.62 15.48 26.19
C ARG A 222 8.75 13.96 26.31
N LEU A 223 9.04 13.26 25.21
CA LEU A 223 9.16 11.82 25.14
C LEU A 223 10.40 11.42 24.33
N TRP A 224 11.27 10.62 24.93
CA TRP A 224 12.45 10.05 24.27
C TRP A 224 12.15 8.60 23.92
N LEU A 225 12.21 8.25 22.63
CA LEU A 225 11.89 6.90 22.13
C LEU A 225 13.12 6.27 21.46
N TYR A 226 13.28 4.96 21.64
CA TYR A 226 14.38 4.17 21.06
C TYR A 226 14.13 3.73 19.62
#